data_AF-A0A3Q2TCW5-F1
#
_entry.id   AF-A0A3Q2TCW5-F1
#
_cell.length_a   1.000
_cell.length_b   1.000
_cell.length_c   1.000
_cell.angle_alpha   90.00
_cell.angle_beta   90.00
_cell.angle_gamma   90.00
#
_symmetry.space_group_name_H-M   'P 1'
#
loop_
_entity.id
_entity.type
_entity.pdbx_description
1 polymer ?
#
loop_
_entity_poly.entity_id
_entity_poly.type
_entity_poly.pdbx_seq_one_letter_code
_entity_poly.pdbx_strand_id
1 'polypeptide(L)'
;MGLITGLFAFLYHLPQIYKWLLKPYYVVSFLMTVAFLVVRKAPGLCEHLASDREDGNSCDFDWREVEILMFLSAIVMMKNRRATFVMTCKPPLYMGPEYIKYFSDKTIDEELQRDSRVTWIVEFYANWSSDCQSFAPIFANLSLKYNCAGLRFGKVDIGRYGEVSQRYKVSTSPLSKQLPSLLLFQGGREVMRRPMVDNKGRAVSWTFNEENIIREFNLNEVFQKSKKLNKKQNSSPTEEGSDELQQECQEVEEPTESKKDQ
;
A
#
# COMPACT_ATOMS: atom_id res chain seq x y z
N MET A 1 17.05 -0.70 -25.29
CA MET A 1 15.74 0.00 -25.30
C MET A 1 15.45 0.75 -24.00
N GLY A 2 15.69 0.18 -22.80
CA GLY A 2 15.41 0.85 -21.51
C GLY A 2 16.17 2.15 -21.21
N LEU A 3 17.42 2.28 -21.67
CA LEU A 3 18.24 3.49 -21.47
C LEU A 3 17.70 4.70 -22.27
N ILE A 4 17.22 4.45 -23.49
CA ILE A 4 16.71 5.50 -24.38
C ILE A 4 15.37 6.03 -23.83
N THR A 5 14.50 5.14 -23.37
CA THR A 5 13.22 5.52 -22.71
C THR A 5 13.43 6.32 -21.43
N GLY A 6 14.47 6.02 -20.65
CA GLY A 6 14.82 6.81 -19.45
C GLY A 6 15.32 8.21 -19.81
N LEU A 7 16.11 8.33 -20.89
CA LEU A 7 16.65 9.59 -21.37
C LEU A 7 15.55 10.50 -21.93
N PHE A 8 14.59 9.94 -22.67
CA PHE A 8 13.42 10.70 -23.15
C PHE A 8 12.48 11.12 -22.02
N ALA A 9 12.24 10.27 -21.01
CA ALA A 9 11.44 10.64 -19.84
C ALA A 9 12.12 11.76 -19.03
N PHE A 10 13.45 11.71 -18.89
CA PHE A 10 14.24 12.75 -18.24
C PHE A 10 14.20 14.07 -19.01
N LEU A 11 14.36 14.04 -20.34
CA LEU A 11 14.26 15.23 -21.21
C LEU A 11 12.85 15.85 -21.21
N TYR A 12 11.81 15.03 -21.12
CA TYR A 12 10.42 15.49 -21.06
C TYR A 12 10.09 16.18 -19.72
N HIS A 13 10.65 15.69 -18.61
CA HIS A 13 10.52 16.32 -17.29
C HIS A 13 11.52 17.45 -17.01
N LEU A 14 12.55 17.60 -17.86
CA LEU A 14 13.58 18.62 -17.75
C LEU A 14 13.05 20.06 -17.58
N PRO A 15 12.03 20.55 -18.33
CA PRO A 15 11.49 21.90 -18.14
C PRO A 15 10.78 22.12 -16.79
N GLN A 16 10.22 21.06 -16.20
CA GLN A 16 9.61 21.11 -14.86
C GLN A 16 10.69 21.15 -13.77
N ILE A 17 11.76 20.35 -13.94
CA ILE A 17 12.90 20.26 -13.04
C ILE A 17 13.74 21.55 -13.08
N TYR A 18 13.96 22.10 -14.28
CA TYR A 18 14.65 23.38 -14.52
C TYR A 18 14.04 24.53 -13.70
N LYS A 19 12.71 24.65 -13.63
CA LYS A 19 12.04 25.67 -12.83
C LYS A 19 12.34 25.58 -11.33
N TRP A 20 12.63 24.37 -10.84
CA TRP A 20 12.96 24.12 -9.44
C TRP A 20 14.47 24.29 -9.19
N LEU A 21 15.30 23.84 -10.14
CA LEU A 21 16.76 23.87 -10.06
C LEU A 21 17.35 25.27 -10.30
N LEU A 22 16.72 26.10 -11.14
CA LEU A 22 17.17 27.49 -11.41
C LEU A 22 16.68 28.52 -10.40
N LYS A 23 16.16 28.09 -9.24
CA LYS A 23 15.98 29.07 -8.17
C LYS A 23 17.35 29.67 -7.83
N PRO A 24 17.47 31.00 -7.76
CA PRO A 24 18.76 31.67 -7.64
C PRO A 24 19.55 31.17 -6.43
N TYR A 25 18.86 30.80 -5.35
CA TYR A 25 19.44 30.17 -4.17
C TYR A 25 20.25 28.90 -4.49
N TYR A 26 19.70 27.92 -5.21
CA TYR A 26 20.40 26.65 -5.47
C TYR A 26 21.58 26.82 -6.41
N VAL A 27 21.43 27.69 -7.43
CA VAL A 27 22.50 27.99 -8.38
C VAL A 27 23.66 28.72 -7.70
N VAL A 28 23.37 29.74 -6.89
CA VAL A 28 24.39 30.48 -6.13
C VAL A 28 25.08 29.57 -5.13
N SER A 29 24.35 28.73 -4.38
CA SER A 29 24.97 27.79 -3.45
C SER A 29 25.87 26.78 -4.15
N PHE A 30 25.44 26.22 -5.29
CA PHE A 30 26.26 25.29 -6.08
C PHE A 30 27.52 25.98 -6.61
N LEU A 31 27.40 27.17 -7.18
CA LEU A 31 28.54 27.95 -7.66
C LEU A 31 29.51 28.30 -6.52
N MET A 32 29.01 28.65 -5.33
CA MET A 32 29.85 28.92 -4.16
C MET A 32 30.61 27.67 -3.69
N THR A 33 29.96 26.49 -3.69
CA THR A 33 30.64 25.23 -3.35
C THR A 33 31.72 24.88 -4.38
N VAL A 34 31.42 25.00 -5.68
CA VAL A 34 32.39 24.72 -6.74
C VAL A 34 33.54 25.73 -6.70
N ALA A 35 33.26 27.02 -6.50
CA ALA A 35 34.27 28.06 -6.38
C ALA A 35 35.22 27.80 -5.19
N PHE A 36 34.69 27.37 -4.04
CA PHE A 36 35.52 27.01 -2.88
C PHE A 36 36.50 25.87 -3.21
N LEU A 37 36.04 24.81 -3.88
CA LEU A 37 36.90 23.69 -4.29
C LEU A 37 37.95 24.13 -5.32
N VAL A 38 37.56 24.95 -6.31
CA VAL A 38 38.45 25.45 -7.35
C VAL A 38 39.54 26.34 -6.78
N VAL A 39 39.19 27.27 -5.88
CA VAL A 39 40.14 28.16 -5.21
C VAL A 39 41.20 27.39 -4.41
N ARG A 40 40.83 26.23 -3.85
CA ARG A 40 41.74 25.40 -3.03
C ARG A 40 42.56 24.39 -3.82
N LYS A 41 42.05 23.84 -4.93
CA LYS A 41 42.72 22.78 -5.71
C LYS A 41 43.45 23.25 -6.96
N ALA A 42 43.18 24.45 -7.46
CA ALA A 42 43.79 24.94 -8.68
C ALA A 42 45.20 25.54 -8.41
N PRO A 43 46.28 24.94 -8.96
CA PRO A 43 47.62 25.51 -8.84
C PRO A 43 47.66 26.89 -9.53
N GLY A 44 48.28 27.88 -8.89
CA GLY A 44 48.33 29.28 -9.33
C GLY A 44 47.28 30.20 -8.68
N LEU A 45 46.06 29.74 -8.42
CA LEU A 45 45.06 30.50 -7.63
C LEU A 45 45.34 30.39 -6.14
N CYS A 46 45.65 29.18 -5.69
CA CYS A 46 45.82 28.88 -4.27
C CYS A 46 47.16 29.38 -3.70
N GLU A 47 48.15 29.63 -4.56
CA GLU A 47 49.46 30.18 -4.17
C GLU A 47 49.45 31.70 -4.02
N HIS A 48 48.53 32.39 -4.71
CA HIS A 48 48.41 33.85 -4.70
C HIS A 48 47.55 34.40 -3.56
N LEU A 49 46.89 33.52 -2.82
CA LEU A 49 46.07 33.86 -1.67
C LEU A 49 46.94 33.82 -0.41
N ALA A 50 47.03 34.95 0.29
CA ALA A 50 47.70 35.04 1.58
C ALA A 50 47.04 34.07 2.57
N SER A 51 47.79 33.05 2.97
CA SER A 51 47.35 31.98 3.86
C SER A 51 48.28 31.99 5.07
N ASP A 52 47.76 32.40 6.23
CA ASP A 52 48.49 32.50 7.52
C ASP A 52 48.70 31.11 8.17
N ARG A 53 49.09 30.10 7.36
CA ARG A 53 49.08 28.68 7.76
C ARG A 53 50.49 28.14 8.01
N GLU A 54 50.61 27.36 9.09
CA GLU A 54 51.89 26.84 9.62
C GLU A 54 52.50 25.70 8.79
N ASP A 55 51.73 25.02 7.94
CA ASP A 55 52.15 23.79 7.23
C ASP A 55 52.82 24.01 5.86
N GLY A 56 52.91 25.25 5.37
CA GLY A 56 53.62 25.61 4.12
C GLY A 56 53.00 25.09 2.81
N ASN A 57 51.95 24.27 2.85
CA ASN A 57 51.29 23.69 1.68
C ASN A 57 49.90 24.31 1.44
N SER A 58 49.85 25.40 0.66
CA SER A 58 48.62 26.20 0.48
C SER A 58 47.48 25.45 -0.22
N CYS A 59 47.80 24.48 -1.10
CA CYS A 59 46.86 23.83 -2.03
C CYS A 59 46.15 22.57 -1.51
N ASP A 60 46.24 22.27 -0.21
CA ASP A 60 45.58 21.10 0.38
C ASP A 60 44.52 21.47 1.42
N PHE A 61 43.59 20.54 1.68
CA PHE A 61 42.57 20.74 2.71
C PHE A 61 43.16 20.49 4.09
N ASP A 62 42.97 21.45 5.01
CA ASP A 62 43.36 21.31 6.42
C ASP A 62 42.51 20.20 7.07
N TRP A 63 43.08 19.44 8.00
CA TRP A 63 42.39 18.42 8.79
C TRP A 63 41.13 18.97 9.48
N ARG A 64 41.17 20.23 9.95
CA ARG A 64 39.98 20.91 10.51
C ARG A 64 38.89 21.14 9.48
N GLU A 65 39.25 21.48 8.24
CA GLU A 65 38.29 21.68 7.14
C GLU A 65 37.67 20.34 6.72
N VAL A 66 38.47 19.27 6.67
CA VAL A 66 38.00 17.89 6.40
C VAL A 66 37.02 17.43 7.48
N GLU A 67 37.32 17.70 8.76
CA GLU A 67 36.43 17.39 9.88
C GLU A 67 35.10 18.13 9.76
N ILE A 68 35.12 19.44 9.47
CA ILE A 68 33.91 20.25 9.24
C ILE A 68 33.10 19.70 8.05
N LEU A 69 33.74 19.36 6.93
CA LEU A 69 33.09 18.81 5.75
C LEU A 69 32.46 17.44 6.03
N MET A 70 33.13 16.58 6.81
CA MET A 70 32.57 15.31 7.26
C MET A 70 31.33 15.53 8.13
N PHE A 71 31.37 16.44 9.10
CA PHE A 71 30.22 16.76 9.94
C PHE A 71 29.04 17.32 9.14
N LEU A 72 29.29 18.23 8.20
CA LEU A 72 28.23 18.77 7.32
C LEU A 72 27.62 17.70 6.43
N SER A 73 28.43 16.79 5.89
CA SER A 73 27.93 15.67 5.08
C SER A 73 27.04 14.73 5.90
N ALA A 74 27.40 14.43 7.15
CA ALA A 74 26.62 13.61 8.06
C ALA A 74 25.30 14.29 8.44
N ILE A 75 25.32 15.60 8.72
CA ILE A 75 24.10 16.39 9.00
C ILE A 75 23.18 16.43 7.79
N VAL A 76 23.70 16.66 6.58
CA VAL A 76 22.90 16.64 5.34
C VAL A 76 22.30 15.25 5.11
N MET A 77 23.07 14.18 5.33
CA MET A 77 22.59 12.81 5.23
C MET A 77 21.49 12.52 6.27
N MET A 78 21.65 12.93 7.53
CA MET A 78 20.63 12.75 8.58
C MET A 78 19.39 13.62 8.35
N LYS A 79 19.54 14.84 7.86
CA LYS A 79 18.43 15.77 7.59
C LYS A 79 17.66 15.36 6.33
N ASN A 80 18.34 14.75 5.36
CA ASN A 80 17.74 14.16 4.15
C ASN A 80 17.31 12.69 4.34
N ARG A 81 17.61 12.05 5.49
CA ARG A 81 17.22 10.66 5.82
C ARG A 81 15.71 10.45 5.75
N ARG A 82 14.89 11.48 6.00
CA ARG A 82 13.43 11.38 5.85
C ARG A 82 13.00 11.10 4.41
N ALA A 83 13.74 11.57 3.40
CA ALA A 83 13.45 11.29 1.99
C ALA A 83 13.96 9.89 1.57
N THR A 84 15.12 9.46 2.08
CA THR A 84 15.74 8.17 1.68
C THR A 84 15.19 6.97 2.46
N PHE A 85 14.75 7.14 3.71
CA PHE A 85 14.17 6.06 4.54
C PHE A 85 12.76 5.65 4.07
N VAL A 86 11.98 6.60 3.53
CA VAL A 86 10.65 6.33 2.95
C VAL A 86 10.75 5.44 1.70
N MET A 87 11.91 5.37 1.05
CA MET A 87 12.07 4.65 -0.22
C MET A 87 12.39 3.16 -0.07
N THR A 88 12.81 2.69 1.11
CA THR A 88 13.36 1.32 1.29
C THR A 88 12.57 0.45 2.25
N CYS A 89 11.86 1.02 3.23
CA CYS A 89 10.97 0.24 4.09
C CYS A 89 9.57 0.20 3.48
N LYS A 90 9.17 -0.97 2.95
CA LYS A 90 7.76 -1.24 2.75
C LYS A 90 7.06 -1.16 4.12
N PRO A 91 5.97 -0.39 4.24
CA PRO A 91 5.20 -0.34 5.49
C PRO A 91 4.78 -1.75 5.92
N PRO A 92 4.69 -2.01 7.24
CA PRO A 92 4.38 -3.34 7.73
C PRO A 92 2.98 -3.75 7.28
N LEU A 93 2.88 -4.97 6.75
CA LEU A 93 1.58 -5.62 6.50
C LEU A 93 0.90 -5.87 7.85
N TYR A 94 -0.44 -5.77 7.87
CA TYR A 94 -1.24 -6.14 9.03
C TYR A 94 -1.01 -7.64 9.37
N MET A 95 -0.72 -7.94 10.64
CA MET A 95 -0.41 -9.30 11.15
C MET A 95 -1.38 -9.74 12.25
N GLY A 96 -2.54 -9.09 12.39
CA GLY A 96 -3.52 -9.46 13.41
C GLY A 96 -4.34 -10.70 13.04
N PRO A 97 -5.26 -11.13 13.92
CA PRO A 97 -6.16 -12.24 13.61
C PRO A 97 -7.07 -11.87 12.43
N GLU A 98 -7.21 -12.78 11.48
CA GLU A 98 -8.10 -12.63 10.33
C GLU A 98 -8.62 -14.00 9.89
N TYR A 99 -9.87 -14.06 9.41
CA TYR A 99 -10.42 -15.27 8.81
C TYR A 99 -10.65 -15.04 7.31
N ILE A 100 -9.55 -15.04 6.56
CA ILE A 100 -9.54 -14.67 5.15
C ILE A 100 -8.83 -15.74 4.34
N LYS A 101 -9.45 -16.16 3.24
CA LYS A 101 -8.84 -17.07 2.27
C LYS A 101 -8.01 -16.29 1.26
N TYR A 102 -6.72 -16.61 1.16
CA TYR A 102 -5.86 -16.06 0.11
C TYR A 102 -6.01 -16.84 -1.19
N PHE A 103 -6.31 -16.13 -2.27
CA PHE A 103 -6.44 -16.70 -3.61
C PHE A 103 -5.16 -16.51 -4.42
N SER A 104 -4.88 -17.51 -5.25
CA SER A 104 -3.87 -17.43 -6.31
C SER A 104 -4.57 -17.25 -7.66
N ASP A 105 -3.79 -16.88 -8.68
CA ASP A 105 -4.25 -16.70 -10.05
C ASP A 105 -5.00 -17.92 -10.64
N LYS A 106 -4.61 -19.13 -10.23
CA LYS A 106 -5.22 -20.39 -10.70
C LYS A 106 -6.38 -20.86 -9.84
N THR A 107 -6.36 -20.56 -8.53
CA THR A 107 -7.33 -21.14 -7.58
C THR A 107 -8.58 -20.31 -7.43
N ILE A 108 -8.55 -19.01 -7.76
CA ILE A 108 -9.68 -18.10 -7.56
C ILE A 108 -10.96 -18.57 -8.25
N ASP A 109 -10.89 -18.97 -9.51
CA ASP A 109 -12.07 -19.34 -10.30
C ASP A 109 -12.68 -20.65 -9.82
N GLU A 110 -11.84 -21.62 -9.47
CA GLU A 110 -12.27 -22.92 -8.92
C GLU A 110 -12.97 -22.74 -7.57
N GLU A 111 -12.38 -21.97 -6.66
CA GLU A 111 -12.93 -21.74 -5.31
C GLU A 111 -14.26 -20.97 -5.35
N LEU A 112 -14.38 -19.99 -6.25
CA LEU A 112 -15.62 -19.21 -6.43
C LEU A 112 -16.75 -20.04 -7.07
N GLN A 113 -16.41 -21.04 -7.89
CA GLN A 113 -17.38 -21.91 -8.56
C GLN A 113 -17.71 -23.18 -7.77
N ARG A 114 -16.86 -23.58 -6.82
CA ARG A 114 -17.01 -24.84 -6.07
C ARG A 114 -18.34 -24.95 -5.34
N ASP A 115 -18.76 -23.90 -4.64
CA ASP A 115 -20.08 -23.87 -3.98
C ASP A 115 -20.83 -22.58 -4.34
N SER A 116 -21.89 -22.74 -5.12
CA SER A 116 -22.75 -21.65 -5.58
C SER A 116 -23.63 -21.05 -4.48
N ARG A 117 -23.77 -21.74 -3.33
CA ARG A 117 -24.56 -21.27 -2.18
C ARG A 117 -23.76 -20.30 -1.32
N VAL A 118 -22.43 -20.39 -1.38
CA VAL A 118 -21.53 -19.53 -0.60
C VAL A 118 -21.40 -18.17 -1.28
N THR A 119 -21.61 -17.13 -0.51
CA THR A 119 -21.33 -15.76 -0.91
C THR A 119 -19.89 -15.43 -0.55
N TRP A 120 -19.15 -14.86 -1.50
CA TRP A 120 -17.76 -14.47 -1.29
C TRP A 120 -17.60 -12.96 -1.38
N ILE A 121 -16.87 -12.38 -0.44
CA ILE A 121 -16.39 -10.99 -0.54
C ILE A 121 -14.90 -11.07 -0.75
N VAL A 122 -14.44 -10.57 -1.89
CA VAL A 122 -13.04 -10.65 -2.27
C VAL A 122 -12.45 -9.26 -2.39
N GLU A 123 -11.39 -9.01 -1.63
CA GLU A 123 -10.56 -7.81 -1.73
C GLU A 123 -9.45 -8.04 -2.75
N PHE A 124 -9.45 -7.21 -3.79
CA PHE A 124 -8.39 -7.09 -4.77
C PHE A 124 -7.46 -5.97 -4.31
N TYR A 125 -6.25 -6.34 -3.92
CA TYR A 125 -5.28 -5.42 -3.30
C TYR A 125 -3.92 -5.49 -3.98
N ALA A 126 -3.06 -4.53 -3.68
CA ALA A 126 -1.66 -4.56 -4.07
C ALA A 126 -0.77 -4.11 -2.92
N ASN A 127 0.34 -4.83 -2.68
CA ASN A 127 1.23 -4.57 -1.55
C ASN A 127 1.85 -3.16 -1.51
N TRP A 128 1.98 -2.51 -2.67
CA TRP A 128 2.56 -1.16 -2.79
C TRP A 128 1.53 -0.04 -2.55
N SER A 129 0.24 -0.35 -2.49
CA SER A 129 -0.81 0.66 -2.27
C SER A 129 -0.96 0.95 -0.78
N SER A 130 -0.76 2.23 -0.40
CA SER A 130 -0.97 2.70 0.97
C SER A 130 -2.43 2.58 1.41
N ASP A 131 -3.38 2.81 0.49
CA ASP A 131 -4.81 2.73 0.78
C ASP A 131 -5.21 1.29 1.17
N CYS A 132 -4.66 0.29 0.47
CA CYS A 132 -4.87 -1.13 0.81
C CYS A 132 -4.32 -1.48 2.20
N GLN A 133 -3.18 -0.91 2.59
CA GLN A 133 -2.59 -1.18 3.91
C GLN A 133 -3.41 -0.56 5.04
N SER A 134 -3.94 0.66 4.83
CA SER A 134 -4.86 1.27 5.80
C SER A 134 -6.18 0.51 5.91
N PHE A 135 -6.62 -0.15 4.83
CA PHE A 135 -7.86 -0.90 4.78
C PHE A 135 -7.75 -2.33 5.37
N ALA A 136 -6.56 -2.93 5.33
CA ALA A 136 -6.31 -4.29 5.85
C ALA A 136 -6.90 -4.60 7.24
N PRO A 137 -6.73 -3.76 8.29
CA PRO A 137 -7.32 -4.03 9.61
C PRO A 137 -8.85 -4.01 9.60
N ILE A 138 -9.48 -3.13 8.80
CA ILE A 138 -10.94 -3.03 8.70
C ILE A 138 -11.49 -4.30 8.07
N PHE A 139 -10.86 -4.77 6.99
CA PHE A 139 -11.28 -6.00 6.32
C PHE A 139 -11.08 -7.25 7.20
N ALA A 140 -9.99 -7.31 7.97
CA ALA A 140 -9.75 -8.36 8.95
C ALA A 140 -10.86 -8.40 10.01
N ASN A 141 -11.23 -7.27 10.61
CA ASN A 141 -12.30 -7.19 11.61
C ASN A 141 -13.65 -7.64 11.03
N LEU A 142 -14.00 -7.21 9.81
CA LEU A 142 -15.20 -7.66 9.13
C LEU A 142 -15.22 -9.17 8.90
N SER A 143 -14.07 -9.74 8.53
CA SER A 143 -13.95 -11.19 8.34
C SER A 143 -14.21 -11.94 9.64
N LEU A 144 -13.67 -11.47 10.77
CA LEU A 144 -13.89 -12.09 12.06
C LEU A 144 -15.37 -12.03 12.50
N LYS A 145 -16.04 -10.91 12.23
CA LYS A 145 -17.43 -10.67 12.65
C LYS A 145 -18.48 -11.40 11.80
N TYR A 146 -18.27 -11.48 10.49
CA TYR A 146 -19.29 -11.96 9.55
C TYR A 146 -18.97 -13.31 8.90
N ASN A 147 -17.83 -13.91 9.22
CA ASN A 147 -17.50 -15.22 8.66
C ASN A 147 -18.51 -16.30 9.09
N CYS A 148 -19.05 -17.01 8.11
CA CYS A 148 -19.92 -18.16 8.32
C CYS A 148 -19.83 -19.14 7.15
N ALA A 149 -20.38 -20.35 7.30
CA ALA A 149 -20.35 -21.34 6.21
C ALA A 149 -21.01 -20.85 4.90
N GLY A 150 -21.90 -19.85 4.93
CA GLY A 150 -22.51 -19.25 3.73
C GLY A 150 -21.94 -17.89 3.30
N LEU A 151 -21.08 -17.25 4.09
CA LEU A 151 -20.41 -15.98 3.76
C LEU A 151 -18.94 -16.06 4.13
N ARG A 152 -18.08 -15.98 3.11
CA ARG A 152 -16.63 -16.09 3.27
C ARG A 152 -15.92 -14.87 2.72
N PHE A 153 -14.76 -14.59 3.31
CA PHE A 153 -13.91 -13.47 2.94
C PHE A 153 -12.65 -13.99 2.26
N GLY A 154 -12.19 -13.27 1.23
CA GLY A 154 -10.99 -13.63 0.50
C GLY A 154 -10.18 -12.42 0.04
N LYS A 155 -8.89 -12.66 -0.24
CA LYS A 155 -7.93 -11.66 -0.69
C LYS A 155 -7.14 -12.16 -1.89
N VAL A 156 -6.89 -11.28 -2.85
CA VAL A 156 -6.05 -11.57 -4.01
C VAL A 156 -5.09 -10.41 -4.29
N ASP A 157 -3.80 -10.71 -4.36
CA ASP A 157 -2.75 -9.75 -4.69
C ASP A 157 -2.66 -9.56 -6.20
N ILE A 158 -3.37 -8.55 -6.72
CA ILE A 158 -3.31 -8.21 -8.14
C ILE A 158 -2.04 -7.45 -8.53
N GLY A 159 -1.30 -6.93 -7.56
CA GLY A 159 0.04 -6.40 -7.81
C GLY A 159 1.02 -7.49 -8.23
N ARG A 160 0.83 -8.71 -7.72
CA ARG A 160 1.59 -9.91 -8.11
C ARG A 160 0.95 -10.65 -9.28
N TYR A 161 -0.38 -10.78 -9.29
CA TYR A 161 -1.12 -11.56 -10.29
C TYR A 161 -1.80 -10.65 -11.33
N GLY A 162 -1.02 -10.19 -12.31
CA GLY A 162 -1.51 -9.29 -13.37
C GLY A 162 -2.63 -9.89 -14.24
N GLU A 163 -2.62 -11.21 -14.45
CA GLU A 163 -3.69 -11.92 -15.19
C GLU A 163 -5.07 -11.74 -14.53
N VAL A 164 -5.12 -11.83 -13.19
CA VAL A 164 -6.35 -11.65 -12.41
C VAL A 164 -6.86 -10.22 -12.54
N SER A 165 -5.96 -9.23 -12.49
CA SER A 165 -6.29 -7.82 -12.73
C SER A 165 -6.99 -7.62 -14.08
N GLN A 166 -6.48 -8.24 -15.14
CA GLN A 166 -7.07 -8.15 -16.47
C GLN A 166 -8.43 -8.85 -16.56
N ARG A 167 -8.54 -10.07 -16.00
CA ARG A 167 -9.81 -10.83 -16.00
C ARG A 167 -10.95 -10.09 -15.30
N TYR A 168 -10.70 -9.55 -14.11
CA TYR A 168 -11.72 -8.82 -13.33
C TYR A 168 -11.77 -7.31 -13.64
N LYS A 169 -10.95 -6.84 -14.60
CA LYS A 169 -10.88 -5.44 -15.04
C LYS A 169 -10.60 -4.47 -13.89
N VAL A 170 -9.70 -4.86 -12.98
CA VAL A 170 -9.25 -4.02 -11.86
C VAL A 170 -7.87 -3.47 -12.21
N SER A 171 -7.76 -2.17 -12.43
CA SER A 171 -6.52 -1.49 -12.78
C SER A 171 -5.58 -1.42 -11.59
N THR A 172 -4.34 -1.85 -11.80
CA THR A 172 -3.24 -1.73 -10.82
C THR A 172 -2.48 -0.41 -10.95
N SER A 173 -2.93 0.52 -11.80
CA SER A 173 -2.24 1.81 -11.92
C SER A 173 -2.44 2.65 -10.66
N PRO A 174 -1.37 3.22 -10.04
CA PRO A 174 -1.49 4.09 -8.88
C PRO A 174 -2.39 5.32 -9.10
N LEU A 175 -2.53 5.76 -10.36
CA LEU A 175 -3.36 6.91 -10.74
C LEU A 175 -4.85 6.55 -10.91
N SER A 176 -5.18 5.27 -11.02
CA SER A 176 -6.54 4.82 -11.36
C SER A 176 -7.53 4.92 -10.18
N LYS A 177 -7.02 5.00 -8.94
CA LYS A 177 -7.80 4.97 -7.69
C LYS A 177 -8.79 3.80 -7.60
N GLN A 178 -8.53 2.70 -8.31
CA GLN A 178 -9.35 1.49 -8.24
C GLN A 178 -8.97 0.58 -7.07
N LEU A 179 -7.81 0.80 -6.43
CA LEU A 179 -7.34 0.01 -5.31
C LEU A 179 -7.60 0.72 -3.97
N PRO A 180 -8.03 0.01 -2.91
CA PRO A 180 -8.50 -1.39 -2.93
C PRO A 180 -9.82 -1.52 -3.70
N SER A 181 -10.11 -2.72 -4.20
CA SER A 181 -11.39 -3.05 -4.86
C SER A 181 -12.06 -4.21 -4.13
N LEU A 182 -13.28 -4.00 -3.64
CA LEU A 182 -14.11 -5.02 -3.01
C LEU A 182 -15.17 -5.50 -3.99
N LEU A 183 -15.18 -6.80 -4.28
CA LEU A 183 -16.14 -7.46 -5.16
C LEU A 183 -16.96 -8.48 -4.37
N LEU A 184 -18.27 -8.47 -4.55
CA LEU A 184 -19.20 -9.45 -3.99
C LEU A 184 -19.56 -10.48 -5.05
N PHE A 185 -19.34 -11.74 -4.75
CA PHE A 185 -19.69 -12.87 -5.60
C PHE A 185 -20.81 -13.69 -4.97
N GLN A 186 -21.85 -13.96 -5.75
CA GLN A 186 -22.94 -14.88 -5.39
C GLN A 186 -23.17 -15.86 -6.53
N GLY A 187 -23.17 -17.16 -6.24
CA GLY A 187 -23.33 -18.19 -7.27
C GLY A 187 -22.25 -18.16 -8.35
N GLY A 188 -21.00 -17.82 -7.97
CA GLY A 188 -19.87 -17.71 -8.90
C GLY A 188 -19.90 -16.48 -9.82
N ARG A 189 -20.85 -15.56 -9.65
CA ARG A 189 -20.94 -14.33 -10.45
C ARG A 189 -20.76 -13.08 -9.58
N GLU A 190 -20.12 -12.08 -10.16
CA GLU A 190 -20.00 -10.77 -9.54
C GLU A 190 -21.36 -10.06 -9.52
N VAL A 191 -21.82 -9.69 -8.33
CA VAL A 191 -23.08 -8.96 -8.11
C VAL A 191 -22.84 -7.46 -8.05
N MET A 192 -21.79 -7.06 -7.34
CA MET A 192 -21.47 -5.65 -7.13
C MET A 192 -19.99 -5.46 -6.80
N ARG A 193 -19.50 -4.24 -7.05
CA ARG A 193 -18.14 -3.82 -6.71
C ARG A 193 -18.08 -2.40 -6.16
N ARG A 194 -17.10 -2.16 -5.28
CA ARG A 194 -16.73 -0.82 -4.78
C ARG A 194 -15.20 -0.65 -4.86
N PRO A 195 -14.69 0.50 -5.33
CA PRO A 195 -15.42 1.64 -5.90
C PRO A 195 -16.14 1.28 -7.22
N MET A 196 -17.15 2.07 -7.57
CA MET A 196 -17.79 1.93 -8.89
C MET A 196 -16.83 2.38 -9.97
N VAL A 197 -16.85 1.70 -11.11
CA VAL A 197 -16.01 2.03 -12.26
C VAL A 197 -16.90 2.56 -13.38
N ASP A 198 -16.66 3.79 -13.83
CA ASP A 198 -17.32 4.37 -14.99
C ASP A 198 -17.05 3.53 -16.26
N ASN A 199 -17.87 3.68 -17.30
CA ASN A 199 -17.63 3.08 -18.62
C ASN A 199 -16.26 3.43 -19.22
N LYS A 200 -15.62 4.51 -18.76
CA LYS A 200 -14.27 4.96 -19.16
C LYS A 200 -13.14 4.35 -18.32
N GLY A 201 -13.45 3.44 -17.40
CA GLY A 201 -12.45 2.80 -16.53
C GLY A 201 -11.97 3.65 -15.36
N ARG A 202 -12.67 4.74 -15.02
CA ARG A 202 -12.30 5.59 -13.87
C ARG A 202 -13.07 5.15 -12.63
N ALA A 203 -12.39 4.99 -11.50
CA ALA A 203 -13.06 4.76 -10.24
C ALA A 203 -13.74 6.04 -9.73
N VAL A 204 -14.99 5.90 -9.31
CA VAL A 204 -15.70 6.89 -8.51
C VAL A 204 -15.15 6.81 -7.10
N SER A 205 -14.65 7.95 -6.59
CA SER A 205 -14.07 8.02 -5.25
C SER A 205 -15.07 7.51 -4.20
N TRP A 206 -14.62 6.60 -3.36
CA TRP A 206 -15.43 5.99 -2.31
C TRP A 206 -14.59 5.79 -1.06
N THR A 207 -15.19 6.00 0.11
CA THR A 207 -14.48 5.93 1.40
C THR A 207 -14.67 4.56 2.03
N PHE A 208 -13.54 3.87 2.26
CA PHE A 208 -13.47 2.56 2.90
C PHE A 208 -13.57 2.67 4.42
N ASN A 209 -14.81 2.65 4.92
CA ASN A 209 -15.12 2.55 6.35
C ASN A 209 -15.93 1.28 6.62
N GLU A 210 -15.85 0.75 7.84
CA GLU A 210 -16.57 -0.46 8.24
C GLU A 210 -18.09 -0.33 8.00
N GLU A 211 -18.68 0.80 8.43
CA GLU A 211 -20.12 1.05 8.35
C GLU A 211 -20.56 1.20 6.89
N ASN A 212 -19.75 1.83 6.06
CA ASN A 212 -20.02 1.98 4.63
C ASN A 212 -20.03 0.62 3.93
N ILE A 213 -19.10 -0.28 4.28
CA ILE A 213 -19.04 -1.62 3.71
C ILE A 213 -20.26 -2.43 4.16
N ILE A 214 -20.58 -2.42 5.46
CA ILE A 214 -21.74 -3.13 6.01
C ILE A 214 -23.03 -2.69 5.31
N ARG A 215 -23.21 -1.37 5.13
CA ARG A 215 -24.40 -0.79 4.52
C ARG A 215 -24.48 -1.06 3.02
N GLU A 216 -23.40 -0.83 2.26
CA GLU A 216 -23.43 -0.96 0.80
C GLU A 216 -23.55 -2.42 0.36
N PHE A 217 -22.84 -3.34 1.04
CA PHE A 217 -22.87 -4.77 0.72
C PHE A 217 -24.00 -5.51 1.45
N ASN A 218 -24.83 -4.82 2.24
CA ASN A 218 -25.89 -5.39 3.07
C ASN A 218 -25.44 -6.61 3.88
N LEU A 219 -24.26 -6.52 4.53
CA LEU A 219 -23.62 -7.66 5.18
C LEU A 219 -24.51 -8.33 6.22
N ASN A 220 -25.29 -7.55 6.96
CA ASN A 220 -26.23 -8.06 7.95
C ASN A 220 -27.29 -8.99 7.32
N GLU A 221 -27.85 -8.61 6.18
CA GLU A 221 -28.87 -9.41 5.49
C GLU A 221 -28.25 -10.67 4.86
N VAL A 222 -27.10 -10.52 4.21
CA VAL A 222 -26.36 -11.64 3.59
C VAL A 222 -25.97 -12.66 4.67
N PHE A 223 -25.51 -12.19 5.82
CA PHE A 223 -25.13 -13.05 6.95
C PHE A 223 -26.33 -13.79 7.53
N GLN A 224 -27.45 -13.11 7.78
CA GLN A 224 -28.68 -13.76 8.26
C GLN A 224 -29.22 -14.79 7.26
N LYS A 225 -29.21 -14.47 5.97
CA LYS A 225 -29.60 -15.41 4.90
C LYS A 225 -28.71 -16.65 4.92
N SER A 226 -27.41 -16.46 5.06
CA SER A 226 -26.41 -17.53 5.12
C SER A 226 -26.60 -18.44 6.35
N LYS A 227 -26.90 -17.86 7.52
CA LYS A 227 -27.24 -18.63 8.73
C LYS A 227 -28.50 -19.49 8.56
N LYS A 228 -29.56 -18.95 7.93
CA LYS A 228 -30.81 -19.69 7.67
C LYS A 228 -30.61 -20.88 6.72
N LEU A 229 -29.77 -20.72 5.69
CA LEU A 229 -29.41 -21.79 4.75
C LEU A 229 -28.76 -22.98 5.46
N ASN A 230 -27.84 -22.72 6.40
CA ASN A 230 -27.21 -23.77 7.20
C ASN A 230 -28.19 -24.47 8.16
N LYS A 231 -29.07 -23.71 8.83
CA LYS A 231 -30.03 -24.31 9.78
C LYS A 231 -31.01 -25.28 9.11
N LYS A 232 -31.41 -25.01 7.86
CA LYS A 232 -32.31 -25.89 7.10
C LYS A 232 -31.64 -27.21 6.67
N GLN A 233 -30.31 -27.23 6.51
CA GLN A 233 -29.56 -28.45 6.19
C GLN A 233 -29.36 -29.35 7.40
N ASN A 234 -29.15 -28.77 8.59
CA ASN A 234 -29.00 -29.56 9.82
C ASN A 234 -30.32 -30.17 10.33
N SER A 235 -31.47 -29.84 9.73
CA SER A 235 -32.79 -30.38 10.08
C SER A 235 -33.25 -31.57 9.23
N SER A 236 -32.43 -32.08 8.31
CA SER A 236 -32.69 -33.37 7.63
C SER A 236 -31.90 -34.50 8.30
N PRO A 237 -32.53 -35.63 8.68
CA PRO A 237 -31.82 -36.69 9.37
C PRO A 237 -31.04 -37.55 8.38
N THR A 238 -29.72 -37.48 8.40
CA THR A 238 -28.86 -38.60 8.01
C THR A 238 -27.56 -38.53 8.80
N GLU A 239 -27.28 -39.61 9.51
CA GLU A 239 -26.17 -39.79 10.43
C GLU A 239 -24.82 -39.99 9.72
N GLU A 240 -23.78 -39.64 10.49
CA GLU A 240 -22.38 -40.12 10.47
C GLU A 240 -21.38 -39.56 9.44
N GLY A 241 -20.46 -38.74 9.96
CA GLY A 241 -19.03 -39.06 9.91
C GLY A 241 -18.11 -38.19 9.05
N SER A 242 -17.68 -37.03 9.56
CA SER A 242 -16.27 -36.59 9.51
C SER A 242 -16.09 -35.31 10.33
N ASP A 243 -15.31 -35.43 11.41
CA ASP A 243 -14.76 -34.33 12.20
C ASP A 243 -13.92 -33.35 11.33
N GLU A 244 -13.78 -32.13 11.84
CA GLU A 244 -13.02 -30.98 11.31
C GLU A 244 -13.74 -30.03 10.33
N LEU A 245 -14.61 -29.15 10.86
CA LEU A 245 -14.30 -27.73 11.07
C LEU A 245 -15.57 -27.03 11.62
N GLN A 246 -15.94 -27.37 12.86
CA GLN A 246 -16.89 -26.56 13.60
C GLN A 246 -16.16 -25.31 14.09
N GLN A 247 -16.42 -24.17 13.45
CA GLN A 247 -16.38 -22.91 14.16
C GLN A 247 -17.64 -22.14 13.83
N GLU A 248 -18.63 -22.32 14.71
CA GLU A 248 -19.90 -21.61 14.71
C GLU A 248 -19.65 -20.10 14.74
N CYS A 249 -20.49 -19.38 14.00
CA CYS A 249 -20.41 -17.94 13.84
C CYS A 249 -20.79 -17.28 15.18
N GLN A 250 -19.79 -17.04 16.03
CA GLN A 250 -19.99 -16.41 17.33
C GLN A 250 -20.59 -15.01 17.13
N GLU A 251 -21.70 -14.80 17.82
CA GLU A 251 -22.33 -13.51 18.04
C GLU A 251 -21.45 -12.77 19.07
N VAL A 252 -20.75 -11.73 18.63
CA VAL A 252 -20.06 -10.83 19.56
C VAL A 252 -21.13 -9.94 20.17
N GLU A 253 -21.58 -10.30 21.37
CA GLU A 253 -22.40 -9.41 22.20
C GLU A 253 -21.62 -8.14 22.54
N GLU A 254 -22.27 -7.00 22.34
CA GLU A 254 -21.82 -5.67 22.72
C GLU A 254 -21.79 -5.58 24.26
N PRO A 255 -20.69 -5.18 24.92
CA PRO A 255 -20.69 -5.03 26.37
C PRO A 255 -21.60 -3.87 26.75
N THR A 256 -22.68 -4.19 27.45
CA THR A 256 -23.54 -3.21 28.11
C THR A 256 -22.72 -2.41 29.13
N GLU A 257 -22.78 -1.09 28.98
CA GLU A 257 -22.18 -0.10 29.86
C GLU A 257 -22.82 -0.21 31.26
N SER A 258 -22.18 -0.98 32.15
CA SER A 258 -22.60 -1.07 33.54
C SER A 258 -22.07 0.15 34.30
N LYS A 259 -22.97 1.11 34.56
CA LYS A 259 -22.89 1.98 35.73
C LYS A 259 -22.55 1.15 36.96
N LYS A 260 -21.52 1.55 37.71
CA LYS A 260 -21.49 1.39 39.15
C LYS A 260 -20.60 2.46 39.78
N ASP A 261 -21.27 3.29 40.57
CA ASP A 261 -20.71 4.18 41.56
C ASP A 261 -19.71 3.45 42.48
N GLN A 262 -18.54 4.06 42.69
CA GLN A 262 -17.97 4.28 44.02
C GLN A 262 -16.92 5.40 43.97
#